data_AF-A0A7Y5LYW2-F1
#
_entry.id   AF-A0A7Y5LYW2-F1
#
_cell.length_a   1.000
_cell.length_b   1.000
_cell.length_c   1.000
_cell.angle_alpha   90.00
_cell.angle_beta   90.00
_cell.angle_gamma   90.00
#
_symmetry.space_group_name_H-M   'P 1'
#
loop_
_entity.id
_entity.type
_entity.pdbx_description
1 polymer ?
#
loop_
_entity_poly.entity_id
_entity_poly.type
_entity_poly.pdbx_seq_one_letter_code
_entity_poly.pdbx_strand_id
1 'polypeptide(L)'
;MYEIPPAGKPRLRPLSCVAALAALALFLGMALTLRRCRWSELPPEGDDIRAMALQLDRDPARIEAFMGEVGRESYAGVLRGPLGTLWSMGGNEADRESLRQALLAEARRGPRPALPPGERHVVRVALIVDGETAKPRFEVELPSPTCTGLFLALSTATPAEGMRVVFLMGDQAHVTPIDPRAARRLDARFRFESPGRAAVERTREIFTRTDPDWPALDDPRNRTTFVVTTGWVSEWAAARRVEESAGQEVWRRRHAAVAFPFLAAADALTRRVAADFGVTASVASPRVTVIATEWGPSGRPAMSIDLRRDDVEVEGDAARVAAFHAVRSSLRASLESRALQIASGGAALSAADLLADAWERRTATLAGQADLLERTLRRFRDPSTPEGSTLEIRGEGHDGPPVAVSRSGAG
;
A
#
# COMPACT_ATOMS: atom_id res chain seq x y z
N MET A 1 -60.57 2.50 -11.45
CA MET A 1 -59.84 3.02 -12.61
C MET A 1 -59.12 4.26 -12.11
N TYR A 2 -57.81 4.16 -11.83
CA TYR A 2 -56.99 5.25 -11.27
C TYR A 2 -56.12 5.79 -12.40
N GLU A 3 -56.29 7.06 -12.75
CA GLU A 3 -55.44 7.75 -13.72
C GLU A 3 -54.10 8.13 -13.08
N ILE A 4 -53.01 7.70 -13.72
CA ILE A 4 -51.64 8.07 -13.36
C ILE A 4 -51.35 9.43 -14.02
N PRO A 5 -50.98 10.48 -13.28
CA PRO A 5 -50.64 11.76 -13.86
C PRO A 5 -49.31 11.70 -14.63
N PRO A 6 -49.15 12.46 -15.72
CA PRO A 6 -47.96 12.41 -16.55
C PRO A 6 -46.71 12.92 -15.80
N ALA A 7 -45.62 12.16 -15.91
CA ALA A 7 -44.32 12.49 -15.34
C ALA A 7 -43.82 13.85 -15.85
N GLY A 8 -43.72 14.82 -14.95
CA GLY A 8 -43.17 16.14 -15.25
C GLY A 8 -41.70 16.04 -15.63
N LYS A 9 -41.32 16.64 -16.76
CA LYS A 9 -39.93 16.71 -17.24
C LYS A 9 -39.05 17.37 -16.16
N PRO A 10 -37.97 16.73 -15.68
CA PRO A 10 -37.09 17.33 -14.69
C PRO A 10 -36.43 18.58 -15.27
N ARG A 11 -36.67 19.73 -14.63
CA ARG A 11 -35.97 20.98 -14.94
C ARG A 11 -34.56 20.89 -14.32
N LEU A 12 -33.56 20.68 -15.16
CA LEU A 12 -32.14 20.76 -14.79
C LEU A 12 -31.85 22.18 -14.27
N ARG A 13 -31.44 22.27 -12.99
CA ARG A 13 -31.04 23.54 -12.37
C ARG A 13 -29.65 23.94 -12.88
N PRO A 14 -29.39 25.23 -13.19
CA PRO A 14 -28.12 25.72 -13.78
C PRO A 14 -26.88 25.56 -12.89
N LEU A 15 -27.02 25.12 -11.63
CA LEU A 15 -25.92 24.82 -10.72
C LEU A 15 -25.03 23.66 -11.19
N SER A 16 -25.53 22.76 -12.06
CA SER A 16 -24.75 21.61 -12.54
C SER A 16 -23.65 21.98 -13.55
N CYS A 17 -23.80 23.06 -14.31
CA CYS A 17 -22.81 23.44 -15.32
C CYS A 17 -21.54 24.05 -14.70
N VAL A 18 -21.67 24.82 -13.62
CA VAL A 18 -20.52 25.45 -12.95
C VAL A 18 -19.66 24.39 -12.24
N ALA A 19 -20.29 23.43 -11.57
CA ALA A 19 -19.57 22.32 -10.93
C ALA A 19 -18.84 21.42 -11.94
N ALA A 20 -19.48 21.12 -13.09
CA ALA A 20 -18.86 20.34 -14.15
C ALA A 20 -17.65 21.06 -14.79
N LEU A 21 -17.74 22.37 -15.00
CA LEU A 21 -16.64 23.17 -15.52
C LEU A 21 -15.46 23.29 -14.53
N ALA A 22 -15.74 23.43 -13.24
CA ALA A 22 -14.72 23.45 -12.20
C ALA A 22 -13.97 22.10 -12.09
N ALA A 23 -14.71 20.98 -12.15
CA ALA A 23 -14.12 19.64 -12.15
C ALA A 23 -13.26 19.40 -13.40
N LEU A 24 -13.73 19.84 -14.58
CA LEU A 24 -12.97 19.73 -15.83
C LEU A 24 -11.70 20.57 -15.83
N ALA A 25 -11.73 21.79 -15.27
CA ALA A 25 -10.56 22.65 -15.13
C ALA A 25 -9.52 22.06 -14.17
N LEU A 26 -9.95 21.46 -13.05
CA LEU A 26 -9.08 20.69 -12.15
C LEU A 26 -8.45 19.49 -12.85
N PHE A 27 -9.23 18.77 -13.67
CA PHE A 27 -8.75 17.61 -14.41
C PHE A 27 -7.73 17.98 -15.50
N LEU A 28 -7.99 19.03 -16.28
CA LEU A 28 -7.06 19.57 -17.28
C LEU A 28 -5.81 20.16 -16.64
N GLY A 29 -5.94 20.86 -15.51
CA GLY A 29 -4.82 21.34 -14.71
C GLY A 29 -3.91 20.20 -14.28
N MET A 30 -4.48 19.13 -13.70
CA MET A 30 -3.72 17.95 -13.29
C MET A 30 -3.04 17.24 -14.47
N ALA A 31 -3.73 17.06 -15.60
CA ALA A 31 -3.16 16.45 -16.80
C ALA A 31 -2.01 17.27 -17.41
N LEU A 32 -2.09 18.60 -17.36
CA LEU A 32 -1.03 19.49 -17.84
C LEU A 32 0.17 19.55 -16.89
N THR A 33 -0.05 19.46 -15.57
CA THR A 33 1.04 19.37 -14.57
C THR A 33 1.80 18.05 -14.73
N LEU A 34 1.09 16.94 -14.97
CA LEU A 34 1.69 15.64 -15.29
C LEU A 34 2.50 15.67 -16.60
N ARG A 35 2.09 16.49 -17.58
CA ARG A 35 2.79 16.62 -18.87
C ARG A 35 4.00 17.56 -18.83
N ARG A 36 4.08 18.46 -17.84
CA ARG A 36 5.20 19.42 -17.65
C ARG A 36 6.32 18.87 -16.77
N CYS A 37 6.17 17.73 -16.12
CA CYS A 37 7.27 16.94 -15.57
C CYS A 37 8.08 16.26 -16.70
N ARG A 38 8.56 17.02 -17.69
CA ARG A 38 9.61 16.57 -18.62
C ARG A 38 10.94 16.73 -17.90
N TRP A 39 11.30 15.71 -17.12
CA TRP A 39 12.64 15.56 -16.59
C TRP A 39 13.55 15.12 -17.75
N SER A 40 14.64 15.86 -17.94
CA SER A 40 15.65 15.67 -18.97
C SER A 40 16.30 14.28 -18.84
N GLU A 41 16.35 13.59 -19.97
CA GLU A 41 17.21 12.43 -20.32
C GLU A 41 17.64 11.54 -19.15
N LEU A 42 16.87 10.47 -18.95
CA LEU A 42 17.16 9.41 -17.99
C LEU A 42 18.43 8.64 -18.41
N PRO A 43 19.35 8.34 -17.47
CA PRO A 43 20.51 7.49 -17.74
C PRO A 43 20.12 6.01 -17.98
N PRO A 44 20.99 5.22 -18.64
CA PRO A 44 20.69 3.86 -19.09
C PRO A 44 20.57 2.84 -17.95
N GLU A 45 20.01 1.67 -18.29
CA GLU A 45 19.83 0.46 -17.46
C GLU A 45 20.96 0.17 -16.45
N GLY A 46 20.60 -0.02 -15.19
CA GLY A 46 21.51 -0.37 -14.10
C GLY A 46 21.03 0.16 -12.74
N ASP A 47 21.54 -0.46 -11.66
CA ASP A 47 21.39 -0.05 -10.25
C ASP A 47 21.24 1.47 -10.12
N ASP A 48 20.10 1.95 -9.59
CA ASP A 48 19.77 3.37 -9.52
C ASP A 48 20.88 4.22 -8.86
N ILE A 49 21.64 3.64 -7.93
CA ILE A 49 22.81 4.30 -7.33
C ILE A 49 23.93 4.49 -8.35
N ARG A 50 24.18 3.49 -9.19
CA ARG A 50 25.15 3.58 -10.30
C ARG A 50 24.70 4.56 -11.37
N ALA A 51 23.42 4.54 -11.72
CA ALA A 51 22.86 5.49 -12.67
C ALA A 51 23.04 6.94 -12.17
N MET A 52 22.71 7.20 -10.89
CA MET A 52 22.91 8.51 -10.26
C MET A 52 24.39 8.89 -10.16
N ALA A 53 25.27 7.97 -9.74
CA ALA A 53 26.71 8.26 -9.68
C ALA A 53 27.29 8.59 -11.06
N LEU A 54 26.83 7.94 -12.14
CA LEU A 54 27.21 8.27 -13.51
C LEU A 54 26.68 9.64 -13.94
N GLN A 55 25.44 9.98 -13.58
CA GLN A 55 24.86 11.31 -13.85
C GLN A 55 25.65 12.43 -13.17
N LEU A 56 26.27 12.14 -12.03
CA LEU A 56 27.15 13.05 -11.29
C LEU A 56 28.62 12.97 -11.77
N ASP A 57 28.87 12.34 -12.92
CA ASP A 57 30.19 12.07 -13.50
C ASP A 57 31.18 11.37 -12.55
N ARG A 58 30.64 10.66 -11.55
CA ARG A 58 31.40 10.03 -10.45
C ARG A 58 32.33 11.02 -9.73
N ASP A 59 32.03 12.32 -9.77
CA ASP A 59 32.82 13.36 -9.12
C ASP A 59 32.38 13.51 -7.65
N PRO A 60 33.28 13.28 -6.67
CA PRO A 60 32.98 13.46 -5.26
C PRO A 60 32.41 14.85 -4.93
N ALA A 61 32.89 15.92 -5.58
CA ALA A 61 32.40 17.27 -5.30
C ALA A 61 30.94 17.45 -5.74
N ARG A 62 30.57 16.87 -6.89
CA ARG A 62 29.18 16.88 -7.38
C ARG A 62 28.26 16.00 -6.54
N ILE A 63 28.78 14.88 -6.02
CA ILE A 63 28.06 14.04 -5.06
C ILE A 63 27.75 14.82 -3.78
N GLU A 64 28.72 15.53 -3.20
CA GLU A 64 28.48 16.35 -2.01
C GLU A 64 27.47 17.48 -2.28
N ALA A 65 27.55 18.14 -3.45
CA ALA A 65 26.59 19.14 -3.86
C ALA A 65 25.16 18.55 -3.95
N PHE A 66 25.01 17.38 -4.60
CA PHE A 66 23.75 16.64 -4.69
C PHE A 66 23.19 16.27 -3.30
N MET A 67 24.05 15.87 -2.35
CA MET A 67 23.61 15.59 -0.99
C MET A 67 23.00 16.80 -0.26
N GLY A 68 23.32 18.04 -0.71
CA GLY A 68 22.68 19.27 -0.26
C GLY A 68 21.22 19.40 -0.69
N GLU A 69 20.82 18.73 -1.77
CA GLU A 69 19.44 18.72 -2.29
C GLU A 69 18.57 17.63 -1.64
N VAL A 70 19.20 16.60 -1.07
CA VAL A 70 18.48 15.50 -0.38
C VAL A 70 17.91 16.00 0.94
N GLY A 71 16.58 16.04 1.02
CA GLY A 71 15.82 16.53 2.17
C GLY A 71 16.14 15.79 3.47
N ARG A 72 15.94 16.47 4.60
CA ARG A 72 16.10 15.90 5.94
C ARG A 72 14.76 15.51 6.51
N GLU A 73 14.70 14.33 7.12
CA GLU A 73 13.52 13.80 7.79
C GLU A 73 13.86 13.28 9.19
N SER A 74 12.87 13.25 10.08
CA SER A 74 13.03 12.82 11.47
C SER A 74 12.36 11.46 11.71
N TYR A 75 13.17 10.40 11.76
CA TYR A 75 12.76 9.07 12.25
C TYR A 75 13.98 8.31 12.78
N ALA A 76 13.72 7.28 13.60
CA ALA A 76 14.78 6.48 14.22
C ALA A 76 15.32 5.41 13.27
N GLY A 77 16.64 5.19 13.32
CA GLY A 77 17.34 4.11 12.60
C GLY A 77 17.43 4.30 11.08
N VAL A 78 17.95 3.28 10.40
CA VAL A 78 18.10 3.21 8.95
C VAL A 78 16.89 2.51 8.36
N LEU A 79 15.98 3.28 7.78
CA LEU A 79 14.74 2.76 7.20
C LEU A 79 14.91 2.46 5.71
N ARG A 80 15.53 3.39 4.99
CA ARG A 80 15.46 3.47 3.52
C ARG A 80 16.68 2.90 2.84
N GLY A 81 17.84 2.98 3.50
CA GLY A 81 19.11 2.73 2.86
C GLY A 81 19.39 3.70 1.71
N PRO A 82 20.43 3.43 0.91
CA PRO A 82 20.81 4.30 -0.20
C PRO A 82 19.66 4.48 -1.21
N LEU A 83 19.05 3.37 -1.62
CA LEU A 83 18.07 3.37 -2.71
C LEU A 83 16.78 4.09 -2.33
N GLY A 84 16.21 3.80 -1.17
CA GLY A 84 15.00 4.48 -0.70
C GLY A 84 15.23 5.97 -0.44
N THR A 85 16.42 6.34 0.02
CA THR A 85 16.79 7.76 0.20
C THR A 85 16.87 8.47 -1.14
N LEU A 86 17.46 7.83 -2.16
CA LEU A 86 17.48 8.35 -3.52
C LEU A 86 16.06 8.52 -4.10
N TRP A 87 15.20 7.52 -3.93
CA TRP A 87 13.83 7.55 -4.47
C TRP A 87 12.95 8.64 -3.86
N SER A 88 13.07 8.80 -2.55
CA SER A 88 12.30 9.78 -1.79
C SER A 88 12.89 11.18 -1.86
N MET A 89 14.13 11.31 -2.33
CA MET A 89 14.94 12.53 -2.25
C MET A 89 14.96 13.10 -0.81
N GLY A 90 14.96 12.20 0.17
CA GLY A 90 14.90 12.56 1.59
C GLY A 90 15.27 11.41 2.51
N GLY A 91 15.71 11.73 3.72
CA GLY A 91 15.99 10.74 4.76
C GLY A 91 16.52 11.37 6.03
N ASN A 92 16.63 10.58 7.10
CA ASN A 92 17.35 11.02 8.28
C ASN A 92 18.88 11.04 8.02
N GLU A 93 19.67 11.44 9.01
CA GLU A 93 21.11 11.55 8.86
C GLU A 93 21.79 10.24 8.45
N ALA A 94 21.37 9.12 9.04
CA ALA A 94 21.93 7.81 8.76
C ALA A 94 21.60 7.32 7.33
N ASP A 95 20.37 7.54 6.88
CA ASP A 95 19.95 7.22 5.51
C ASP A 95 20.65 8.11 4.47
N ARG A 96 20.82 9.41 4.75
CA ARG A 96 21.56 10.34 3.89
C ARG A 96 23.05 9.97 3.81
N GLU A 97 23.69 9.65 4.93
CA GLU A 97 25.08 9.19 4.93
C GLU A 97 25.22 7.85 4.20
N SER A 98 24.25 6.94 4.34
CA SER A 98 24.23 5.68 3.60
C SER A 98 24.18 5.90 2.08
N LEU A 99 23.31 6.81 1.60
CA LEU A 99 23.26 7.21 0.19
C LEU A 99 24.59 7.82 -0.28
N ARG A 100 25.12 8.78 0.49
CA ARG A 100 26.40 9.43 0.19
C ARG A 100 27.52 8.40 0.05
N GLN A 101 27.65 7.49 1.01
CA GLN A 101 28.65 6.43 0.99
C GLN A 101 28.47 5.49 -0.19
N ALA A 102 27.24 5.14 -0.56
CA ALA A 102 26.97 4.28 -1.71
C ALA A 102 27.36 4.95 -3.05
N LEU A 103 27.08 6.26 -3.21
CA LEU A 103 27.49 7.04 -4.37
C LEU A 103 29.02 7.17 -4.46
N LEU A 104 29.69 7.46 -3.34
CA LEU A 104 31.15 7.55 -3.28
C LEU A 104 31.83 6.19 -3.53
N ALA A 105 31.26 5.10 -3.01
CA ALA A 105 31.74 3.74 -3.26
C ALA A 105 31.64 3.41 -4.75
N GLU A 106 30.51 3.71 -5.40
CA GLU A 106 30.34 3.52 -6.83
C GLU A 106 31.29 4.40 -7.68
N ALA A 107 31.53 5.65 -7.25
CA ALA A 107 32.51 6.52 -7.90
C ALA A 107 33.94 5.93 -7.84
N ARG A 108 34.30 5.31 -6.72
CA ARG A 108 35.61 4.68 -6.50
C ARG A 108 35.68 3.22 -6.99
N ARG A 109 34.56 2.64 -7.44
CA ARG A 109 34.39 1.18 -7.67
C ARG A 109 34.76 0.33 -6.44
N GLY A 110 34.52 0.87 -5.25
CA GLY A 110 34.78 0.21 -3.97
C GLY A 110 33.58 -0.57 -3.43
N PRO A 111 33.76 -1.40 -2.40
CA PRO A 111 32.65 -2.07 -1.73
C PRO A 111 31.74 -1.05 -1.03
N ARG A 112 30.42 -1.31 -1.04
CA ARG A 112 29.48 -0.52 -0.25
C ARG A 112 29.65 -0.85 1.23
N PRO A 113 29.68 0.17 2.12
CA PRO A 113 29.73 -0.08 3.55
C PRO A 113 28.48 -0.80 4.02
N ALA A 114 28.66 -1.74 4.95
CA ALA A 114 27.57 -2.42 5.61
C ALA A 114 26.95 -1.52 6.67
N LEU A 115 25.62 -1.48 6.72
CA LEU A 115 24.89 -0.76 7.77
C LEU A 115 25.04 -1.50 9.13
N PRO A 116 25.07 -0.84 10.28
CA PRO A 116 25.07 -1.53 11.58
C PRO A 116 23.75 -2.32 11.78
N PRO A 117 23.75 -3.58 12.27
CA PRO A 117 22.53 -4.39 12.37
C PRO A 117 21.45 -3.83 13.31
N GLY A 118 21.85 -3.27 14.45
CA GLY A 118 20.93 -2.83 15.51
C GLY A 118 20.12 -1.56 15.19
N GLU A 119 20.44 -0.89 14.09
CA GLU A 119 19.79 0.37 13.69
C GLU A 119 18.84 0.17 12.50
N ARG A 120 18.72 -1.05 11.95
CA ARG A 120 17.94 -1.27 10.74
C ARG A 120 16.48 -1.56 11.07
N HIS A 121 15.58 -1.04 10.24
CA HIS A 121 14.21 -1.55 10.19
C HIS A 121 14.20 -2.93 9.53
N VAL A 122 13.34 -3.83 9.99
CA VAL A 122 13.23 -5.20 9.48
C VAL A 122 11.78 -5.51 9.13
N VAL A 123 11.57 -6.15 7.97
CA VAL A 123 10.29 -6.76 7.59
C VAL A 123 10.45 -8.27 7.63
N ARG A 124 9.67 -8.96 8.46
CA ARG A 124 9.56 -10.41 8.45
C ARG A 124 8.29 -10.79 7.71
N VAL A 125 8.42 -11.66 6.72
CA VAL A 125 7.28 -12.22 5.97
C VAL A 125 7.18 -13.69 6.29
N ALA A 126 6.05 -14.08 6.87
CA ALA A 126 5.75 -15.44 7.28
C ALA A 126 4.51 -15.96 6.56
N LEU A 127 4.54 -17.22 6.13
CA LEU A 127 3.37 -17.91 5.56
C LEU A 127 2.81 -18.87 6.60
N ILE A 128 1.51 -18.73 6.88
CA ILE A 128 0.77 -19.47 7.89
C ILE A 128 -0.33 -20.26 7.19
N VAL A 129 -0.43 -21.55 7.51
CA VAL A 129 -1.43 -22.46 6.93
C VAL A 129 -2.50 -22.76 7.99
N ASP A 130 -3.76 -22.80 7.57
CA ASP A 130 -4.92 -23.22 8.37
C ASP A 130 -5.12 -22.44 9.69
N GLY A 131 -4.63 -21.21 9.76
CA GLY A 131 -4.70 -20.41 10.98
C GLY A 131 -3.90 -21.00 12.15
N GLU A 132 -2.93 -21.89 11.90
CA GLU A 132 -1.97 -22.35 12.90
C GLU A 132 -1.09 -21.17 13.34
N THR A 133 -1.57 -20.35 14.28
CA THR A 133 -0.95 -19.08 14.67
C THR A 133 0.45 -19.24 15.28
N ALA A 134 0.80 -20.42 15.77
CA ALA A 134 2.00 -20.63 16.56
C ALA A 134 3.29 -20.80 15.74
N LYS A 135 3.25 -21.44 14.55
CA LYS A 135 4.48 -21.74 13.80
C LYS A 135 4.34 -21.49 12.30
N PRO A 136 5.06 -20.51 11.74
CA PRO A 136 5.04 -20.29 10.30
C PRO A 136 5.62 -21.50 9.56
N ARG A 137 5.03 -21.84 8.41
CA ARG A 137 5.52 -22.91 7.53
C ARG A 137 6.68 -22.44 6.65
N PHE A 138 6.79 -21.13 6.47
CA PHE A 138 7.88 -20.45 5.81
C PHE A 138 8.04 -19.06 6.44
N GLU A 139 9.27 -18.60 6.65
CA GLU A 139 9.55 -17.26 7.14
C GLU A 139 10.83 -16.74 6.48
N VAL A 140 10.83 -15.45 6.15
CA VAL A 140 12.01 -14.74 5.68
C VAL A 140 12.12 -13.40 6.39
N GLU A 141 13.36 -13.03 6.70
CA GLU A 141 13.71 -11.74 7.28
C GLU A 141 14.34 -10.85 6.20
N LEU A 142 13.82 -9.64 6.07
CA LEU A 142 14.17 -8.69 5.03
C LEU A 142 14.58 -7.36 5.67
N PRO A 143 15.89 -7.02 5.68
CA PRO A 143 16.33 -5.70 6.11
C PRO A 143 15.74 -4.62 5.22
N SER A 144 14.98 -3.69 5.78
CA SER A 144 14.26 -2.66 5.02
C SER A 144 15.16 -1.86 4.06
N PRO A 145 16.39 -1.46 4.45
CA PRO A 145 17.33 -0.76 3.56
C PRO A 145 17.71 -1.50 2.28
N THR A 146 17.56 -2.82 2.25
CA THR A 146 17.85 -3.64 1.07
C THR A 146 16.60 -4.03 0.28
N CYS A 147 15.42 -3.61 0.74
CA CYS A 147 14.13 -4.06 0.22
C CYS A 147 13.32 -2.95 -0.43
N THR A 148 13.87 -1.74 -0.56
CA THR A 148 13.23 -0.66 -1.31
C THR A 148 12.92 -1.13 -2.73
N GLY A 149 11.63 -1.14 -3.09
CA GLY A 149 11.23 -1.52 -4.44
C GLY A 149 11.25 -3.02 -4.72
N LEU A 150 11.49 -3.84 -3.70
CA LEU A 150 11.58 -5.28 -3.86
C LEU A 150 10.19 -5.86 -4.18
N PHE A 151 10.14 -6.68 -5.23
CA PHE A 151 9.01 -7.53 -5.53
C PHE A 151 9.13 -8.81 -4.73
N LEU A 152 8.22 -8.99 -3.79
CA LEU A 152 7.98 -10.27 -3.14
C LEU A 152 6.74 -10.87 -3.77
N ALA A 153 6.84 -12.00 -4.46
CA ALA A 153 5.67 -12.60 -5.10
C ALA A 153 5.39 -13.99 -4.58
N LEU A 154 4.13 -14.23 -4.25
CA LEU A 154 3.57 -15.57 -4.05
C LEU A 154 2.90 -16.01 -5.34
N SER A 155 3.31 -17.18 -5.80
CA SER A 155 2.64 -17.89 -6.87
C SER A 155 2.45 -19.33 -6.46
N THR A 156 1.46 -19.99 -7.05
CA THR A 156 1.38 -21.44 -7.02
C THR A 156 2.03 -21.95 -8.30
N ALA A 157 2.97 -22.87 -8.16
CA ALA A 157 3.60 -23.57 -9.28
C ALA A 157 3.32 -25.06 -9.13
N THR A 158 3.29 -25.79 -10.24
CA THR A 158 3.28 -27.26 -10.28
C THR A 158 4.65 -27.76 -10.73
N PRO A 159 5.66 -27.81 -9.84
CA PRO A 159 6.84 -28.63 -10.10
C PRO A 159 6.46 -30.10 -10.30
N ALA A 160 7.42 -30.92 -10.74
CA ALA A 160 7.23 -32.36 -10.95
C ALA A 160 6.66 -33.10 -9.72
N GLU A 161 6.86 -32.54 -8.51
CA GLU A 161 6.45 -33.09 -7.21
C GLU A 161 5.10 -32.57 -6.69
N GLY A 162 4.31 -31.89 -7.52
CA GLY A 162 2.97 -31.39 -7.16
C GLY A 162 2.94 -29.89 -6.87
N MET A 163 1.75 -29.36 -6.55
CA MET A 163 1.54 -27.91 -6.42
C MET A 163 2.23 -27.37 -5.17
N ARG A 164 3.00 -26.29 -5.32
CA ARG A 164 3.72 -25.62 -4.22
C ARG A 164 3.54 -24.12 -4.29
N VAL A 165 3.52 -23.49 -3.13
CA VAL A 165 3.66 -22.04 -3.03
C VAL A 165 5.13 -21.69 -3.26
N VAL A 166 5.40 -20.81 -4.22
CA VAL A 166 6.72 -20.26 -4.52
C VAL A 166 6.75 -18.81 -4.10
N PHE A 167 7.73 -18.47 -3.26
CA PHE A 167 8.00 -17.10 -2.83
C PHE A 167 9.20 -16.55 -3.61
N LEU A 168 8.97 -15.55 -4.44
CA LEU A 168 10.00 -14.90 -5.25
C LEU A 168 10.49 -13.64 -4.53
N MET A 169 11.79 -13.48 -4.37
CA MET A 169 12.45 -12.30 -3.82
C MET A 169 13.38 -11.71 -4.89
N GLY A 170 12.89 -10.71 -5.63
CA GLY A 170 13.56 -10.29 -6.86
C GLY A 170 13.65 -11.46 -7.85
N ASP A 171 14.87 -11.90 -8.14
CA ASP A 171 15.14 -13.03 -9.05
C ASP A 171 15.35 -14.37 -8.34
N GLN A 172 15.35 -14.38 -7.00
CA GLN A 172 15.52 -15.61 -6.22
C GLN A 172 14.16 -16.27 -5.96
N ALA A 173 14.03 -17.54 -6.35
CA ALA A 173 12.83 -18.35 -6.09
C ALA A 173 13.02 -19.25 -4.87
N HIS A 174 12.10 -19.17 -3.92
CA HIS A 174 12.03 -20.02 -2.75
C HIS A 174 10.79 -20.92 -2.84
N VAL A 175 11.01 -22.20 -3.13
CA VAL A 175 9.92 -23.20 -3.12
C VAL A 175 9.63 -23.55 -1.67
N THR A 176 8.39 -23.32 -1.24
CA THR A 176 7.96 -23.59 0.14
C THR A 176 7.42 -25.02 0.27
N PRO A 177 7.40 -25.61 1.48
CA PRO A 177 6.81 -26.94 1.70
C PRO A 177 5.27 -26.92 1.67
N ILE A 178 4.64 -25.78 1.37
CA ILE A 178 3.19 -25.61 1.46
C ILE A 178 2.53 -26.16 0.20
N ASP A 179 1.66 -27.15 0.37
CA ASP A 179 0.74 -27.61 -0.67
C ASP A 179 -0.59 -26.82 -0.59
N PRO A 180 -0.89 -25.93 -1.56
CA PRO A 180 -2.12 -25.15 -1.52
C PRO A 180 -3.37 -26.00 -1.71
N ARG A 181 -3.25 -27.26 -2.16
CA ARG A 181 -4.38 -28.21 -2.26
C ARG A 181 -4.72 -28.87 -0.95
N ALA A 182 -3.75 -29.05 -0.06
CA ALA A 182 -4.00 -29.58 1.28
C ALA A 182 -4.45 -28.49 2.26
N ALA A 183 -4.06 -27.23 2.03
CA ALA A 183 -4.44 -26.11 2.87
C ALA A 183 -5.92 -25.71 2.69
N ARG A 184 -6.62 -25.49 3.81
CA ARG A 184 -7.92 -24.82 3.84
C ARG A 184 -7.77 -23.31 3.82
N ARG A 185 -6.66 -22.78 4.33
CA ARG A 185 -6.38 -21.34 4.37
C ARG A 185 -4.89 -21.08 4.31
N LEU A 186 -4.49 -20.00 3.64
CA LEU A 186 -3.13 -19.48 3.65
C LEU A 186 -3.15 -18.00 3.99
N ASP A 187 -2.39 -17.61 5.00
CA ASP A 187 -2.17 -16.21 5.37
C ASP A 187 -0.71 -15.83 5.16
N ALA A 188 -0.47 -14.61 4.69
CA ALA A 188 0.81 -13.93 4.77
C ALA A 188 0.80 -12.97 5.97
N ARG A 189 1.68 -13.23 6.93
CA ARG A 189 1.91 -12.39 8.10
C ARG A 189 3.15 -11.54 7.87
N PHE A 190 3.00 -10.24 8.06
CA PHE A 190 4.04 -9.24 7.98
C PHE A 190 4.29 -8.70 9.39
N ARG A 191 5.49 -8.92 9.92
CA ARG A 191 5.93 -8.34 11.18
C ARG A 191 7.03 -7.32 10.89
N PHE A 192 6.86 -6.12 11.41
CA PHE A 192 7.76 -5.01 11.14
C PHE A 192 8.39 -4.56 12.43
N GLU A 193 9.72 -4.50 12.45
CA GLU A 193 10.52 -4.16 13.61
C GLU A 193 11.25 -2.86 13.29
N SER A 194 11.01 -1.84 14.10
CA SER A 194 11.58 -0.51 13.96
C SER A 194 12.40 -0.20 15.21
N PRO A 195 13.62 0.37 15.10
CA PRO A 195 14.43 0.71 16.25
C PRO A 195 13.68 1.62 17.24
N GLY A 196 13.65 1.23 18.51
CA GLY A 196 13.00 1.98 19.58
C GLY A 196 11.46 1.95 19.56
N ARG A 197 10.83 1.11 18.74
CA ARG A 197 9.36 0.99 18.67
C ARG A 197 8.90 -0.45 18.81
N ALA A 198 7.68 -0.62 19.31
CA ALA A 198 7.05 -1.94 19.37
C ALA A 198 6.90 -2.52 17.96
N ALA A 199 7.12 -3.81 17.83
CA ALA A 199 6.87 -4.50 16.57
C ALA A 199 5.39 -4.44 16.22
N VAL A 200 5.09 -4.21 14.96
CA VAL A 200 3.72 -4.15 14.46
C VAL A 200 3.49 -5.31 13.51
N GLU A 201 2.36 -5.99 13.66
CA GLU A 201 2.00 -7.16 12.86
C GLU A 201 0.76 -6.88 12.01
N ARG A 202 0.76 -7.40 10.78
CA ARG A 202 -0.37 -7.35 9.85
C ARG A 202 -0.50 -8.69 9.16
N THR A 203 -1.72 -9.15 8.96
CA THR A 203 -2.00 -10.41 8.27
C THR A 203 -2.86 -10.16 7.06
N ARG A 204 -2.52 -10.80 5.93
CA ARG A 204 -3.32 -10.86 4.72
C ARG A 204 -3.65 -12.32 4.44
N GLU A 205 -4.93 -12.64 4.41
CA GLU A 205 -5.40 -13.90 3.84
C GLU A 205 -5.07 -13.92 2.35
N ILE A 206 -4.34 -14.93 1.87
CA ILE A 206 -3.97 -15.10 0.46
C ILE A 206 -5.02 -15.93 -0.25
N PHE A 207 -5.50 -16.98 0.40
CA PHE A 207 -6.69 -17.70 -0.01
C PHE A 207 -7.36 -18.38 1.19
N THR A 208 -8.64 -18.66 1.04
CA THR A 208 -9.40 -19.53 1.93
C THR A 208 -10.35 -20.42 1.15
N ARG A 209 -10.59 -21.62 1.69
CA ARG A 209 -11.61 -22.59 1.30
C ARG A 209 -12.56 -22.90 2.44
N THR A 210 -12.48 -22.12 3.54
CA THR A 210 -13.37 -22.31 4.69
C THR A 210 -14.80 -21.84 4.40
N ASP A 211 -14.95 -20.97 3.40
CA ASP A 211 -16.24 -20.47 2.93
C ASP A 211 -16.59 -21.15 1.60
N PRO A 212 -17.64 -21.99 1.55
CA PRO A 212 -18.02 -22.71 0.34
C PRO A 212 -18.59 -21.80 -0.76
N ASP A 213 -19.04 -20.59 -0.43
CA ASP A 213 -19.58 -19.63 -1.40
C ASP A 213 -18.47 -18.81 -2.08
N TRP A 214 -17.24 -18.87 -1.56
CA TRP A 214 -16.07 -18.25 -2.17
C TRP A 214 -15.41 -19.18 -3.19
N PRO A 215 -15.06 -18.67 -4.39
CA PRO A 215 -14.35 -19.47 -5.36
C PRO A 215 -13.00 -19.90 -4.79
N ALA A 216 -12.64 -21.17 -4.99
CA ALA A 216 -11.34 -21.67 -4.60
C ALA A 216 -10.25 -20.87 -5.34
N LEU A 217 -9.46 -20.10 -4.60
CA LEU A 217 -8.37 -19.27 -5.14
C LEU A 217 -7.07 -20.09 -5.36
N ASP A 218 -7.20 -21.40 -5.59
CA ASP A 218 -6.09 -22.32 -5.81
C ASP A 218 -5.71 -22.49 -7.28
N ASP A 219 -6.18 -21.61 -8.16
CA ASP A 219 -5.80 -21.61 -9.58
C ASP A 219 -4.29 -21.34 -9.74
N PRO A 220 -3.55 -22.17 -10.51
CA PRO A 220 -2.11 -21.99 -10.75
C PRO A 220 -1.75 -20.70 -11.49
N ARG A 221 -2.74 -19.94 -11.98
CA ARG A 221 -2.59 -18.62 -12.60
C ARG A 221 -2.75 -17.48 -11.59
N ASN A 222 -3.26 -17.75 -10.38
CA ASN A 222 -3.38 -16.73 -9.35
C ASN A 222 -2.00 -16.25 -8.90
N ARG A 223 -1.83 -14.94 -8.79
CA ARG A 223 -0.56 -14.31 -8.41
C ARG A 223 -0.84 -13.29 -7.34
N THR A 224 -0.10 -13.34 -6.25
CA THR A 224 -0.09 -12.27 -5.24
C THR A 224 1.30 -11.68 -5.16
N THR A 225 1.40 -10.36 -5.15
CA THR A 225 2.67 -9.64 -5.06
C THR A 225 2.60 -8.65 -3.93
N PHE A 226 3.58 -8.70 -3.06
CA PHE A 226 3.85 -7.71 -2.03
C PHE A 226 4.97 -6.81 -2.52
N VAL A 227 4.65 -5.53 -2.68
CA VAL A 227 5.61 -4.48 -3.00
C VAL A 227 5.99 -3.81 -1.69
N VAL A 228 7.26 -3.95 -1.31
CA VAL A 228 7.81 -3.31 -0.11
C VAL A 228 8.44 -1.99 -0.51
N THR A 229 8.04 -0.91 0.15
CA THR A 229 8.66 0.42 -0.03
C THR A 229 9.06 1.02 1.30
N THR A 230 10.13 1.80 1.28
CA THR A 230 10.74 2.40 2.48
C THR A 230 10.91 3.89 2.19
N GLY A 231 9.91 4.69 2.56
CA GLY A 231 9.83 6.11 2.20
C GLY A 231 8.89 6.40 1.03
N TRP A 232 8.92 7.65 0.58
CA TRP A 232 8.13 8.15 -0.53
C TRP A 232 8.61 7.59 -1.87
N VAL A 233 7.66 7.22 -2.74
CA VAL A 233 7.90 6.80 -4.12
C VAL A 233 7.70 8.01 -5.02
N SER A 234 8.75 8.44 -5.72
CA SER A 234 8.64 9.49 -6.72
C SER A 234 8.07 8.96 -8.05
N GLU A 235 7.53 9.85 -8.89
CA GLU A 235 7.09 9.50 -10.24
C GLU A 235 8.22 8.88 -11.07
N TRP A 236 9.43 9.43 -10.92
CA TRP A 236 10.65 8.90 -11.52
C TRP A 236 10.93 7.46 -11.10
N ALA A 237 10.98 7.18 -9.79
CA ALA A 237 11.25 5.84 -9.28
C ALA A 237 10.17 4.85 -9.75
N ALA A 238 8.92 5.30 -9.78
CA ALA A 238 7.82 4.49 -10.28
C ALA A 238 7.97 4.15 -11.78
N ALA A 239 8.26 5.14 -12.62
CA ALA A 239 8.49 4.93 -14.05
C ALA A 239 9.64 3.95 -14.30
N ARG A 240 10.75 4.13 -13.57
CA ARG A 240 11.93 3.25 -13.67
C ARG A 240 11.60 1.81 -13.31
N ARG A 241 10.84 1.57 -12.25
CA ARG A 241 10.45 0.20 -11.86
C ARG A 241 9.51 -0.46 -12.85
N VAL A 242 8.65 0.32 -13.50
CA VAL A 242 7.81 -0.19 -14.60
C VAL A 242 8.69 -0.55 -15.80
N GLU A 243 9.66 0.28 -16.16
CA GLU A 243 10.63 0.00 -17.24
C GLU A 243 11.44 -1.27 -16.97
N GLU A 244 12.03 -1.43 -15.78
CA GLU A 244 12.78 -2.63 -15.40
C GLU A 244 11.93 -3.92 -15.46
N SER A 245 10.62 -3.79 -15.28
CA SER A 245 9.69 -4.92 -15.40
C SER A 245 9.35 -5.31 -16.85
N ALA A 246 9.79 -4.53 -17.85
CA ALA A 246 9.48 -4.78 -19.26
C ALA A 246 10.08 -6.11 -19.78
N GLY A 247 11.26 -6.51 -19.28
CA GLY A 247 11.89 -7.79 -19.58
C GLY A 247 11.36 -8.98 -18.77
N GLN A 248 10.49 -8.72 -17.79
CA GLN A 248 10.00 -9.73 -16.85
C GLN A 248 8.71 -10.42 -17.35
N GLU A 249 8.31 -11.47 -16.64
CA GLU A 249 7.05 -12.18 -16.88
C GLU A 249 5.85 -11.22 -16.94
N VAL A 250 4.87 -11.51 -17.80
CA VAL A 250 3.74 -10.61 -18.10
C VAL A 250 2.99 -10.16 -16.84
N TRP A 251 2.78 -11.06 -15.86
CA TRP A 251 2.11 -10.70 -14.62
C TRP A 251 2.94 -9.77 -13.73
N ARG A 252 4.28 -9.95 -13.67
CA ARG A 252 5.18 -9.04 -12.92
C ARG A 252 5.08 -7.64 -13.47
N ARG A 253 5.14 -7.51 -14.80
CA ARG A 253 4.99 -6.23 -15.50
C ARG A 253 3.65 -5.56 -15.22
N ARG A 254 2.56 -6.32 -15.26
CA ARG A 254 1.22 -5.82 -14.93
C ARG A 254 1.16 -5.34 -13.48
N HIS A 255 1.63 -6.15 -12.53
CA HIS A 255 1.64 -5.76 -11.12
C HIS A 255 2.51 -4.53 -10.86
N ALA A 256 3.67 -4.41 -11.51
CA ALA A 256 4.52 -3.22 -11.45
C ALA A 256 3.83 -1.97 -12.01
N ALA A 257 3.19 -2.10 -13.17
CA ALA A 257 2.44 -1.03 -13.83
C ALA A 257 1.21 -0.56 -13.03
N VAL A 258 0.75 -1.36 -12.06
CA VAL A 258 -0.29 -0.96 -11.10
C VAL A 258 0.34 -0.35 -9.85
N ALA A 259 1.23 -1.11 -9.19
CA ALA A 259 1.71 -0.79 -7.85
C ALA A 259 2.45 0.54 -7.79
N PHE A 260 3.45 0.75 -8.66
CA PHE A 260 4.29 1.94 -8.53
C PHE A 260 3.62 3.23 -9.00
N PRO A 261 2.89 3.26 -10.12
CA PRO A 261 2.13 4.46 -10.47
C PRO A 261 1.10 4.81 -9.40
N PHE A 262 0.42 3.81 -8.80
CA PHE A 262 -0.47 4.03 -7.67
C PHE A 262 0.28 4.62 -6.46
N LEU A 263 1.40 4.02 -6.05
CA LEU A 263 2.20 4.47 -4.91
C LEU A 263 2.72 5.90 -5.10
N ALA A 264 3.28 6.21 -6.27
CA ALA A 264 3.76 7.55 -6.59
C ALA A 264 2.64 8.60 -6.55
N ALA A 265 1.47 8.27 -7.15
CA ALA A 265 0.31 9.15 -7.11
C ALA A 265 -0.23 9.33 -5.67
N ALA A 266 -0.30 8.25 -4.89
CA ALA A 266 -0.75 8.28 -3.50
C ALA A 266 0.19 9.10 -2.61
N ASP A 267 1.49 9.06 -2.86
CA ASP A 267 2.50 9.83 -2.11
C ASP A 267 2.52 11.30 -2.49
N ALA A 268 2.41 11.62 -3.78
CA ALA A 268 2.24 12.99 -4.24
C ALA A 268 0.95 13.61 -3.67
N LEU A 269 -0.15 12.86 -3.68
CA LEU A 269 -1.41 13.25 -3.07
C LEU A 269 -1.25 13.47 -1.56
N THR A 270 -0.66 12.52 -0.85
CA THR A 270 -0.48 12.59 0.61
C THR A 270 0.31 13.85 1.00
N ARG A 271 1.40 14.16 0.31
CA ARG A 271 2.19 15.38 0.56
C ARG A 271 1.42 16.66 0.26
N ARG A 272 0.62 16.68 -0.80
CA ARG A 272 -0.25 17.83 -1.12
C ARG A 272 -1.30 18.06 -0.04
N VAL A 273 -2.03 17.01 0.35
CA VAL A 273 -3.05 17.08 1.39
C VAL A 273 -2.41 17.50 2.73
N ALA A 274 -1.21 17.01 3.05
CA ALA A 274 -0.48 17.44 4.24
C ALA A 274 -0.22 18.95 4.24
N ALA A 275 0.26 19.49 3.11
CA ALA A 275 0.48 20.92 2.94
C ALA A 275 -0.81 21.74 3.05
N ASP A 276 -1.90 21.29 2.41
CA ASP A 276 -3.21 21.97 2.44
C ASP A 276 -3.78 22.06 3.87
N PHE A 277 -3.56 21.04 4.69
CA PHE A 277 -3.96 21.02 6.10
C PHE A 277 -2.92 21.63 7.05
N GLY A 278 -1.74 22.02 6.56
CA GLY A 278 -0.65 22.52 7.40
C GLY A 278 -0.21 21.52 8.46
N VAL A 279 -0.10 20.24 8.07
CA VAL A 279 0.43 19.14 8.91
C VAL A 279 1.70 18.58 8.27
N THR A 280 2.56 17.97 9.07
CA THR A 280 3.75 17.27 8.57
C THR A 280 3.43 15.78 8.48
N ALA A 281 3.50 15.22 7.27
CA ALA A 281 3.34 13.79 7.05
C ALA A 281 4.71 13.13 6.80
N SER A 282 4.98 11.98 7.41
CA SER A 282 6.23 11.22 7.21
C SER A 282 5.99 9.71 7.13
N VAL A 283 6.89 9.00 6.45
CA VAL A 283 6.91 7.53 6.39
C VAL A 283 8.00 7.02 7.33
N ALA A 284 7.59 6.56 8.50
CA ALA A 284 8.51 6.11 9.57
C ALA A 284 8.62 4.58 9.70
N SER A 285 8.02 3.83 8.77
CA SER A 285 8.17 2.38 8.71
C SER A 285 7.99 1.85 7.28
N PRO A 286 8.44 0.62 6.99
CA PRO A 286 8.24 0.03 5.67
C PRO A 286 6.75 -0.12 5.37
N ARG A 287 6.39 0.11 4.11
CA ARG A 287 5.02 -0.03 3.61
C ARG A 287 4.91 -1.26 2.75
N VAL A 288 3.77 -1.95 2.85
CA VAL A 288 3.47 -3.14 2.05
C VAL A 288 2.18 -2.87 1.28
N THR A 289 2.32 -2.84 -0.03
CA THR A 289 1.18 -2.84 -0.95
C THR A 289 1.05 -4.22 -1.57
N VAL A 290 -0.15 -4.79 -1.48
CA VAL A 290 -0.44 -6.11 -2.05
C VAL A 290 -1.20 -5.92 -3.36
N ILE A 291 -0.71 -6.53 -4.43
CA ILE A 291 -1.42 -6.62 -5.71
C ILE A 291 -1.72 -8.09 -5.96
N ALA A 292 -2.98 -8.43 -6.18
CA ALA A 292 -3.37 -9.79 -6.53
C ALA A 292 -4.05 -9.81 -7.90
N THR A 293 -3.74 -10.84 -8.68
CA THR A 293 -4.52 -11.25 -9.86
C THR A 293 -5.13 -12.60 -9.56
N GLU A 294 -6.45 -12.67 -9.65
CA GLU A 294 -7.27 -13.84 -9.32
C GLU A 294 -8.12 -14.25 -10.51
N TRP A 295 -8.17 -15.54 -10.83
CA TRP A 295 -8.96 -16.08 -11.93
C TRP A 295 -10.22 -16.74 -11.38
N GLY A 296 -11.37 -16.16 -11.74
CA GLY A 296 -12.67 -16.73 -11.39
C GLY A 296 -13.18 -17.74 -12.43
N PRO A 297 -14.37 -18.34 -12.18
CA PRO A 297 -15.01 -19.28 -13.10
C PRO A 297 -15.29 -18.72 -14.50
N SER A 298 -15.43 -17.39 -14.62
CA SER A 298 -15.62 -16.71 -15.91
C SER A 298 -14.39 -16.78 -16.83
N GLY A 299 -13.25 -17.25 -16.31
CA GLY A 299 -11.98 -17.26 -17.03
C GLY A 299 -11.40 -15.86 -17.26
N ARG A 300 -11.97 -14.81 -16.66
CA ARG A 300 -11.41 -13.46 -16.70
C ARG A 300 -10.63 -13.18 -15.41
N PRO A 301 -9.43 -12.60 -15.48
CA PRO A 301 -8.70 -12.20 -14.30
C PRO A 301 -9.36 -10.98 -13.65
N ALA A 302 -9.57 -11.05 -12.34
CA ALA A 302 -9.81 -9.91 -11.48
C ALA A 302 -8.48 -9.45 -10.89
N MET A 303 -8.32 -8.14 -10.68
CA MET A 303 -7.15 -7.57 -10.03
C MET A 303 -7.59 -6.76 -8.81
N SER A 304 -6.83 -6.85 -7.72
CA SER A 304 -7.07 -6.08 -6.50
C SER A 304 -5.78 -5.43 -6.01
N ILE A 305 -5.94 -4.32 -5.30
CA ILE A 305 -4.89 -3.63 -4.54
C ILE A 305 -5.32 -3.67 -3.07
N ASP A 306 -4.41 -3.97 -2.17
CA ASP A 306 -4.66 -3.97 -0.73
C ASP A 306 -3.52 -3.27 0.01
N LEU A 307 -3.88 -2.23 0.75
CA LEU A 307 -2.98 -1.31 1.45
C LEU A 307 -2.83 -1.75 2.91
N ARG A 308 -2.23 -2.92 3.15
CA ARG A 308 -2.14 -3.53 4.51
C ARG A 308 -1.33 -2.71 5.50
N ARG A 309 -0.31 -1.99 5.03
CA ARG A 309 0.49 -1.09 5.85
C ARG A 309 0.91 0.12 5.03
N ASP A 310 0.15 1.19 5.15
CA ASP A 310 0.51 2.51 4.66
C ASP A 310 0.34 3.56 5.75
N ASP A 311 0.90 3.19 6.89
CA ASP A 311 0.98 4.01 8.09
C ASP A 311 1.87 5.21 7.76
N VAL A 312 1.25 6.39 7.77
CA VAL A 312 1.92 7.68 7.64
C VAL A 312 1.79 8.34 8.99
N GLU A 313 2.92 8.73 9.56
CA GLU A 313 2.94 9.52 10.78
C GLU A 313 2.58 10.95 10.42
N VAL A 314 1.76 11.58 11.25
CA VAL A 314 1.28 12.93 10.99
C VAL A 314 1.46 13.74 12.27
N GLU A 315 2.18 14.84 12.15
CA GLU A 315 2.37 15.83 13.21
C GLU A 315 1.54 17.07 12.90
N GLY A 316 0.76 17.53 13.88
CA GLY A 316 -0.09 18.70 13.76
C GLY A 316 -1.17 18.74 14.84
N ASP A 317 -2.01 19.76 14.77
CA ASP A 317 -3.20 19.87 15.62
C ASP A 317 -4.16 18.69 15.38
N ALA A 318 -4.76 18.14 16.44
CA ALA A 318 -5.57 16.93 16.39
C ALA A 318 -6.73 17.01 15.40
N ALA A 319 -7.40 18.17 15.28
CA ALA A 319 -8.51 18.34 14.34
C ALA A 319 -8.01 18.32 12.89
N ARG A 320 -6.85 18.93 12.62
CA ARG A 320 -6.22 18.92 11.29
C ARG A 320 -5.71 17.54 10.91
N VAL A 321 -5.13 16.80 11.85
CA VAL A 321 -4.69 15.42 11.65
C VAL A 321 -5.88 14.51 11.31
N ALA A 322 -6.99 14.63 12.05
CA ALA A 322 -8.22 13.89 11.77
C ALA A 322 -8.78 14.22 10.36
N ALA A 323 -8.84 15.50 10.01
CA ALA A 323 -9.30 15.93 8.68
C ALA A 323 -8.37 15.44 7.55
N PHE A 324 -7.05 15.52 7.75
CA PHE A 324 -6.05 14.98 6.84
C PHE A 324 -6.28 13.50 6.56
N HIS A 325 -6.47 12.67 7.60
CA HIS A 325 -6.70 11.24 7.42
C HIS A 325 -8.00 10.93 6.67
N ALA A 326 -9.09 11.65 6.97
CA ALA A 326 -10.37 11.48 6.30
C ALA A 326 -10.28 11.81 4.80
N VAL A 327 -9.68 12.95 4.45
CA VAL A 327 -9.51 13.37 3.05
C VAL A 327 -8.52 12.48 2.31
N ARG A 328 -7.37 12.16 2.92
CA ARG A 328 -6.37 11.24 2.35
C ARG A 328 -7.00 9.89 2.03
N SER A 329 -7.73 9.29 2.97
CA SER A 329 -8.36 7.98 2.78
C SER A 329 -9.32 7.98 1.58
N SER A 330 -10.20 8.99 1.51
CA SER A 330 -11.21 9.12 0.44
C SER A 330 -10.58 9.29 -0.95
N LEU A 331 -9.58 10.19 -1.06
CA LEU A 331 -8.90 10.44 -2.32
C LEU A 331 -8.05 9.24 -2.77
N ARG A 332 -7.49 8.48 -1.82
CA ARG A 332 -6.73 7.26 -2.12
C ARG A 332 -7.60 6.12 -2.63
N ALA A 333 -8.78 5.92 -2.07
CA ALA A 333 -9.74 4.96 -2.61
C ALA A 333 -10.09 5.29 -4.08
N SER A 334 -10.20 6.57 -4.41
CA SER A 334 -10.40 7.01 -5.80
C SER A 334 -9.20 6.69 -6.70
N LEU A 335 -7.98 6.88 -6.20
CA LEU A 335 -6.75 6.50 -6.92
C LEU A 335 -6.65 4.99 -7.15
N GLU A 336 -7.10 4.18 -6.18
CA GLU A 336 -7.12 2.73 -6.27
C GLU A 336 -8.04 2.26 -7.42
N SER A 337 -9.29 2.74 -7.44
CA SER A 337 -10.23 2.50 -8.55
C SER A 337 -9.61 2.88 -9.89
N ARG A 338 -8.95 4.04 -9.96
CA ARG A 338 -8.35 4.50 -11.20
C ARG A 338 -7.19 3.62 -11.66
N ALA A 339 -6.30 3.23 -10.75
CA ALA A 339 -5.18 2.35 -11.05
C ALA A 339 -5.67 0.98 -11.54
N LEU A 340 -6.66 0.40 -10.86
CA LEU A 340 -7.29 -0.87 -11.26
C LEU A 340 -8.02 -0.78 -12.59
N GLN A 341 -8.72 0.33 -12.87
CA GLN A 341 -9.39 0.55 -14.16
C GLN A 341 -8.38 0.61 -15.31
N ILE A 342 -7.28 1.35 -15.13
CA ILE A 342 -6.22 1.43 -16.13
C ILE A 342 -5.60 0.04 -16.38
N ALA A 343 -5.37 -0.73 -15.32
CA ALA A 343 -4.72 -2.03 -15.41
C ALA A 343 -5.60 -3.14 -15.98
N SER A 344 -6.89 -3.16 -15.61
CA SER A 344 -7.84 -4.18 -16.03
C SER A 344 -8.52 -3.86 -17.36
N GLY A 345 -8.54 -2.58 -17.77
CA GLY A 345 -9.34 -2.09 -18.89
C GLY A 345 -10.86 -2.13 -18.65
N GLY A 346 -11.29 -2.53 -17.45
CA GLY A 346 -12.69 -2.66 -17.05
C GLY A 346 -13.09 -1.63 -15.99
N ALA A 347 -14.37 -1.63 -15.61
CA ALA A 347 -14.80 -0.91 -14.42
C ALA A 347 -14.13 -1.52 -13.18
N ALA A 348 -13.60 -0.66 -12.32
CA ALA A 348 -13.08 -1.04 -11.01
C ALA A 348 -14.00 -0.46 -9.94
N LEU A 349 -14.18 -1.22 -8.86
CA LEU A 349 -14.90 -0.78 -7.67
C LEU A 349 -13.87 -0.57 -6.57
N SER A 350 -13.85 0.62 -5.97
CA SER A 350 -13.08 0.87 -4.75
C SER A 350 -13.93 0.52 -3.53
N ALA A 351 -13.26 0.40 -2.39
CA ALA A 351 -13.94 0.38 -1.10
C ALA A 351 -14.85 1.62 -0.90
N ALA A 352 -14.48 2.78 -1.43
CA ALA A 352 -15.32 3.98 -1.33
C ALA A 352 -16.60 3.85 -2.17
N ASP A 353 -16.51 3.28 -3.37
CA ASP A 353 -17.69 3.03 -4.22
C ASP A 353 -18.64 2.03 -3.55
N LEU A 354 -18.10 0.97 -2.95
CA LEU A 354 -18.88 -0.01 -2.20
C LEU A 354 -19.49 0.57 -0.93
N LEU A 355 -18.77 1.46 -0.22
CA LEU A 355 -19.29 2.13 0.97
C LEU A 355 -20.37 3.15 0.61
N ALA A 356 -20.19 3.94 -0.44
CA ALA A 356 -21.19 4.87 -0.93
C ALA A 356 -22.43 4.12 -1.42
N ASP A 357 -22.26 3.05 -2.20
CA ASP A 357 -23.36 2.21 -2.64
C ASP A 357 -24.05 1.50 -1.46
N ALA A 358 -23.28 0.99 -0.48
CA ALA A 358 -23.84 0.42 0.74
C ALA A 358 -24.56 1.47 1.61
N TRP A 359 -24.11 2.72 1.61
CA TRP A 359 -24.74 3.83 2.31
C TRP A 359 -26.05 4.24 1.62
N GLU A 360 -26.02 4.44 0.30
CA GLU A 360 -27.18 4.79 -0.52
C GLU A 360 -28.23 3.67 -0.57
N ARG A 361 -27.80 2.40 -0.59
CA ARG A 361 -28.70 1.24 -0.59
C ARG A 361 -29.17 0.81 0.81
N ARG A 362 -28.67 1.41 1.90
CA ARG A 362 -29.12 1.10 3.25
C ARG A 362 -29.98 2.24 3.83
N THR A 363 -31.30 2.08 3.75
CA THR A 363 -32.00 1.95 5.04
C THR A 363 -31.55 0.62 5.63
N ALA A 364 -30.61 0.64 6.57
CA ALA A 364 -30.13 -0.59 7.18
C ALA A 364 -31.33 -1.31 7.80
N THR A 365 -31.63 -2.53 7.33
CA THR A 365 -32.64 -3.36 7.98
C THR A 365 -32.18 -3.62 9.41
N LEU A 366 -33.11 -3.74 10.36
CA LEU A 366 -32.80 -4.04 11.76
C LEU A 366 -31.85 -5.25 11.91
N ALA A 367 -31.98 -6.25 11.03
CA ALA A 367 -31.10 -7.41 10.99
C ALA A 367 -29.66 -7.06 10.57
N GLY A 368 -29.48 -6.18 9.58
CA GLY A 368 -28.15 -5.72 9.16
C GLY A 368 -27.47 -4.81 10.20
N GLN A 369 -28.25 -4.04 10.96
CA GLN A 369 -27.75 -3.28 12.11
C GLN A 369 -27.34 -4.22 13.25
N ALA A 370 -28.16 -5.23 13.54
CA ALA A 370 -27.86 -6.23 14.58
C ALA A 370 -26.58 -7.02 14.28
N ASP A 371 -26.38 -7.47 13.03
CA ASP A 371 -25.19 -8.23 12.63
C ASP A 371 -23.90 -7.37 12.65
N LEU A 372 -23.98 -6.10 12.22
CA LEU A 372 -22.85 -5.18 12.33
C LEU A 372 -22.49 -4.90 13.80
N LEU A 373 -23.50 -4.70 14.65
CA LEU A 373 -23.32 -4.51 16.08
C LEU A 373 -22.72 -5.76 16.72
N GLU A 374 -23.17 -6.95 16.35
CA GLU A 374 -22.62 -8.21 16.85
C GLU A 374 -21.14 -8.38 16.46
N ARG A 375 -20.78 -8.12 15.19
CA ARG A 375 -19.39 -8.19 14.74
C ARG A 375 -18.49 -7.18 15.46
N THR A 376 -19.03 -5.98 15.71
CA THR A 376 -18.32 -4.92 16.44
C THR A 376 -18.12 -5.31 17.91
N LEU A 377 -19.15 -5.83 18.57
CA LEU A 377 -19.09 -6.34 19.94
C LEU A 377 -18.15 -7.55 20.06
N ARG A 378 -18.12 -8.43 19.05
CA ARG A 378 -17.20 -9.58 19.03
C ARG A 378 -15.75 -9.15 18.96
N ARG A 379 -15.42 -8.16 18.12
CA ARG A 379 -14.07 -7.56 18.09
C ARG A 379 -13.72 -6.86 19.40
N PHE A 380 -14.65 -6.11 19.97
CA PHE A 380 -14.43 -5.42 21.25
C PHE A 380 -14.17 -6.40 22.41
N ARG A 381 -14.85 -7.55 22.40
CA ARG A 381 -14.66 -8.65 23.35
C ARG A 381 -13.43 -9.51 23.07
N ASP A 382 -12.78 -9.38 21.91
CA ASP A 382 -11.59 -10.15 21.56
C ASP A 382 -10.48 -9.89 22.59
N PRO A 383 -9.86 -10.92 23.19
CA PRO A 383 -8.82 -10.76 24.21
C PRO A 383 -7.69 -9.79 23.82
N SER A 384 -7.40 -9.63 22.53
CA SER A 384 -6.38 -8.71 22.00
C SER A 384 -6.76 -7.23 22.07
N THR A 385 -8.04 -6.88 22.27
CA THR A 385 -8.47 -5.48 22.46
C THR A 385 -7.98 -4.97 23.82
N PRO A 386 -7.24 -3.84 23.90
CA PRO A 386 -6.69 -3.33 25.15
C PRO A 386 -7.74 -3.08 26.23
N GLU A 387 -7.40 -3.33 27.49
CA GLU A 387 -8.22 -2.93 28.64
C GLU A 387 -8.42 -1.40 28.66
N GLY A 388 -9.59 -0.94 29.07
CA GLY A 388 -9.95 0.48 29.04
C GLY A 388 -10.45 0.98 27.68
N SER A 389 -10.40 0.16 26.62
CA SER A 389 -11.07 0.48 25.36
C SER A 389 -12.56 0.75 25.62
N THR A 390 -13.11 1.79 24.97
CA THR A 390 -14.51 2.18 25.11
C THR A 390 -15.18 2.17 23.74
N LEU A 391 -16.33 1.52 23.65
CA LEU A 391 -17.20 1.54 22.48
C LEU A 391 -18.34 2.52 22.75
N GLU A 392 -18.37 3.63 22.01
CA GLU A 392 -19.51 4.56 22.03
C GLU A 392 -20.51 4.20 20.93
N ILE A 393 -21.78 4.06 21.31
CA ILE A 393 -22.90 3.85 20.39
C ILE A 393 -23.77 5.12 20.42
N ARG A 394 -23.91 5.77 19.26
CA ARG A 394 -24.82 6.91 19.07
C ARG A 394 -25.95 6.53 18.12
N GLY A 395 -27.18 6.90 18.46
CA GLY A 395 -28.29 6.81 17.52
C GLY A 395 -28.20 7.94 16.49
N GLU A 396 -28.35 7.62 15.21
CA GLU A 396 -28.49 8.65 14.18
C GLU A 396 -29.71 9.53 14.47
N GLY A 397 -29.52 10.85 14.47
CA GLY A 397 -30.60 11.82 14.65
C GLY A 397 -31.08 12.03 16.09
N HIS A 398 -30.40 11.48 17.09
CA HIS A 398 -30.70 11.74 18.50
C HIS A 398 -29.60 12.57 19.17
N ASP A 399 -29.97 13.74 19.72
CA ASP A 399 -29.15 14.60 20.58
C ASP A 399 -28.93 14.01 22.00
N GLY A 400 -29.19 12.71 22.18
CA GLY A 400 -29.00 12.01 23.44
C GLY A 400 -27.52 11.70 23.72
N PRO A 401 -27.14 11.54 25.01
CA PRO A 401 -25.79 11.13 25.36
C PRO A 401 -25.49 9.73 24.78
N PRO A 402 -24.24 9.49 24.30
CA PRO A 402 -23.85 8.18 23.79
C PRO A 402 -23.96 7.10 24.87
N VAL A 403 -24.30 5.87 24.46
CA VAL A 403 -24.11 4.70 25.31
C VAL A 403 -22.65 4.25 25.18
N ALA A 404 -21.87 4.44 26.24
CA ALA A 404 -20.49 4.00 26.30
C ALA A 404 -20.40 2.63 26.99
N VAL A 405 -19.77 1.66 26.34
CA VAL A 405 -19.42 0.37 26.92
C VAL A 405 -17.90 0.32 27.05
N SER A 406 -17.39 0.36 28.28
CA SER A 406 -15.96 0.21 28.56
C SER A 406 -15.63 -1.23 28.87
N ARG A 407 -14.49 -1.70 28.37
CA ARG A 407 -13.95 -3.00 28.74
C ARG A 407 -13.25 -2.89 30.09
N SER A 408 -13.91 -3.35 31.14
CA SER A 408 -13.25 -3.60 32.43
C SER A 408 -12.42 -4.89 32.34
N GLY A 409 -11.19 -4.87 32.88
CA GLY A 409 -10.39 -6.08 33.03
C GLY A 409 -11.19 -7.16 33.78
N ALA A 410 -11.07 -8.40 33.34
CA ALA A 410 -11.68 -9.52 34.05
C ALA A 410 -10.91 -9.70 35.37
N GLY A 411 -11.58 -9.46 36.50
CA GLY A 411 -11.23 -10.08 37.78
C GLY A 411 -11.69 -11.53 37.80
#